data_AF-A0A8J2SQQ2-F1
#
_entry.id   AF-A0A8J2SQQ2-F1
#
_cell.length_a   1.000
_cell.length_b   1.000
_cell.length_c   1.000
_cell.angle_alpha   90.00
_cell.angle_beta   90.00
_cell.angle_gamma   90.00
#
_symmetry.space_group_name_H-M   'P 1'
#
loop_
_entity.id
_entity.type
_entity.pdbx_description
1 polymer ?
#
loop_
_entity_poly.entity_id
_entity_poly.type
_entity_poly.pdbx_seq_one_letter_code
_entity_poly.pdbx_strand_id
1 'polypeptide(L)'
;MSLPEGYSAKKTKINEDKLADWLREQVTGDLEQVPGIGPANVKLLAATDRVPDKVETTYQLIGKFLSLKAAGTTCVEHCDMFYYWLQAKGVNAGRNNIVLAIAEKCEVFLPGCYDAAAYED
;
A
#
# COMPACT_ATOMS: atom_id res chain seq x y z
N MET A 1 3.22 -20.39 21.37
CA MET A 1 3.52 -20.00 19.97
C MET A 1 3.50 -18.48 19.95
N SER A 2 4.63 -17.81 19.67
CA SER A 2 4.62 -16.35 19.49
C SER A 2 3.71 -16.04 18.31
N LEU A 3 2.81 -15.06 18.43
CA LEU A 3 2.16 -14.50 17.26
C LEU A 3 3.25 -14.04 16.27
N PRO A 4 3.13 -14.31 14.96
CA PRO A 4 4.01 -13.71 13.98
C PRO A 4 3.94 -12.18 14.14
N GLU A 5 5.08 -11.51 14.02
CA GLU A 5 5.14 -10.06 14.22
C GLU A 5 4.36 -9.35 13.10
N GLY A 6 3.27 -8.67 13.47
CA GLY A 6 2.40 -7.89 12.59
C GLY A 6 2.96 -6.50 12.24
N TYR A 7 2.09 -5.62 11.75
CA TYR A 7 2.42 -4.24 11.43
C TYR A 7 2.86 -3.48 12.69
N SER A 8 3.87 -2.63 12.54
CA SER A 8 4.27 -1.68 13.58
C SER A 8 4.67 -0.34 12.97
N ALA A 9 3.86 0.69 13.22
CA ALA A 9 4.13 2.06 12.81
C ALA A 9 5.48 2.58 13.35
N LYS A 10 5.87 2.15 14.56
CA LYS A 10 7.16 2.53 15.19
C LYS A 10 8.39 1.94 14.49
N LYS A 11 8.21 0.90 13.67
CA LYS A 11 9.28 0.28 12.88
C LYS A 11 9.43 0.87 11.48
N THR A 12 8.65 1.89 11.17
CA THR A 12 8.77 2.61 9.91
C THR A 12 10.04 3.46 9.90
N LYS A 13 10.59 3.68 8.71
CA LYS A 13 11.82 4.47 8.48
C LYS A 13 11.59 5.55 7.43
N ILE A 14 10.33 5.93 7.20
CA ILE A 14 9.99 6.99 6.26
C ILE A 14 10.34 8.32 6.92
N ASN A 15 11.04 9.18 6.20
CA ASN A 15 11.24 10.57 6.62
C ASN A 15 9.89 11.32 6.55
N GLU A 16 9.57 12.12 7.56
CA GLU A 16 8.30 12.87 7.64
C GLU A 16 8.03 13.76 6.42
N ASP A 17 9.04 14.44 5.88
CA ASP A 17 8.91 15.26 4.68
C ASP A 17 8.52 14.39 3.47
N LYS A 18 9.18 13.25 3.31
CA LYS A 18 8.86 12.29 2.22
C LYS A 18 7.45 11.72 2.37
N LEU A 19 7.00 11.49 3.60
CA LEU A 19 5.63 11.06 3.84
C LEU A 19 4.65 12.18 3.49
N ALA A 20 4.95 13.41 3.90
CA ALA A 20 4.09 14.56 3.62
C ALA A 20 3.99 14.85 2.12
N ASP A 21 5.10 14.76 1.38
CA ASP A 21 5.12 14.88 -0.08
C ASP A 21 4.29 13.77 -0.72
N TRP A 22 4.53 12.52 -0.31
CA TRP A 22 3.72 11.39 -0.74
C TRP A 22 2.23 11.66 -0.52
N LEU A 23 1.80 12.19 0.62
CA LEU A 23 0.38 12.43 0.89
C LEU A 23 -0.25 13.51 0.01
N ARG A 24 0.52 14.54 -0.40
CA ARG A 24 0.03 15.65 -1.22
C ARG A 24 -0.01 15.34 -2.71
N GLU A 25 0.85 14.43 -3.19
CA GLU A 25 0.96 14.12 -4.60
C GLU A 25 -0.24 13.32 -5.15
N GLN A 26 -0.55 13.50 -6.43
CA GLN A 26 -1.52 12.65 -7.12
C GLN A 26 -0.96 11.24 -7.30
N VAL A 27 -1.80 10.23 -7.10
CA VAL A 27 -1.42 8.84 -7.47
C VAL A 27 -1.39 8.75 -8.99
N THR A 28 -0.27 8.29 -9.54
CA THR A 28 -0.06 8.13 -11.00
C THR A 28 -0.22 6.70 -11.50
N GLY A 29 -0.20 5.73 -10.57
CA GLY A 29 -0.16 4.30 -10.88
C GLY A 29 1.23 3.69 -10.76
N ASP A 30 2.30 4.48 -10.68
CA ASP A 30 3.66 3.96 -10.44
C ASP A 30 3.82 3.46 -8.99
N LEU A 31 4.17 2.18 -8.84
CA LEU A 31 4.37 1.52 -7.56
C LEU A 31 5.64 1.99 -6.84
N GLU A 32 6.69 2.41 -7.56
CA GLU A 32 7.94 2.84 -6.93
C GLU A 32 7.82 4.21 -6.26
N GLN A 33 6.77 4.98 -6.56
CA GLN A 33 6.43 6.22 -5.85
C GLN A 33 5.94 5.95 -4.42
N VAL A 34 5.47 4.73 -4.11
CA VAL A 34 5.02 4.37 -2.76
C VAL A 34 6.23 4.18 -1.84
N PRO A 35 6.34 4.94 -0.73
CA PRO A 35 7.43 4.76 0.22
C PRO A 35 7.57 3.31 0.72
N GLY A 36 8.76 2.74 0.52
CA GLY A 36 9.08 1.35 0.89
C GLY A 36 8.93 0.33 -0.25
N ILE A 37 8.50 0.76 -1.44
CA ILE A 37 8.55 -0.05 -2.66
C ILE A 37 9.79 0.32 -3.47
N GLY A 38 10.47 -0.70 -3.98
CA GLY A 38 11.52 -0.57 -4.99
C GLY A 38 11.42 -1.73 -5.99
N PRO A 39 12.37 -1.85 -6.94
CA PRO A 39 12.21 -2.73 -8.10
C PRO A 39 11.98 -4.21 -7.77
N ALA A 40 12.56 -4.70 -6.66
CA ALA A 40 12.34 -6.06 -6.19
C ALA A 40 10.90 -6.27 -5.69
N ASN A 41 10.35 -5.30 -4.95
CA ASN A 41 8.98 -5.35 -4.45
C ASN A 41 7.98 -5.28 -5.62
N VAL A 42 8.23 -4.47 -6.64
CA VAL A 42 7.39 -4.41 -7.86
C VAL A 42 7.25 -5.78 -8.51
N LYS A 43 8.38 -6.50 -8.70
CA LYS A 43 8.37 -7.86 -9.27
C LYS A 43 7.55 -8.84 -8.42
N LEU A 44 7.69 -8.76 -7.10
CA LEU A 44 6.94 -9.61 -6.17
C LEU A 44 5.44 -9.31 -6.19
N LEU A 45 5.06 -8.03 -6.27
CA LEU A 45 3.67 -7.60 -6.36
C LEU A 45 3.01 -8.08 -7.67
N ALA A 46 3.75 -8.08 -8.77
CA ALA A 46 3.27 -8.59 -10.07
C ALA A 46 3.25 -10.13 -10.18
N ALA A 47 4.00 -10.86 -9.35
CA ALA A 47 4.09 -12.32 -9.42
C ALA A 47 2.83 -13.02 -8.86
N THR A 48 2.36 -14.08 -9.52
CA THR A 48 1.13 -14.81 -9.13
C THR A 48 1.39 -16.22 -8.59
N ASP A 49 2.65 -16.57 -8.37
CA ASP A 49 3.11 -17.91 -7.94
C ASP A 49 2.79 -18.20 -6.47
N ARG A 50 2.77 -17.18 -5.61
CA ARG A 50 2.51 -17.30 -4.16
C ARG A 50 1.09 -16.95 -3.77
N VAL A 51 0.58 -15.86 -4.35
CA VAL A 51 -0.76 -15.32 -4.12
C VAL A 51 -1.29 -14.91 -5.49
N PRO A 52 -2.53 -15.28 -5.84
CA PRO A 52 -3.07 -15.08 -7.20
C PRO A 52 -3.26 -13.60 -7.57
N ASP A 53 -3.35 -12.71 -6.57
CA ASP A 53 -3.52 -11.27 -6.77
C ASP A 53 -2.32 -10.68 -7.52
N LYS A 54 -2.53 -10.24 -8.77
CA LYS A 54 -1.55 -9.52 -9.57
C LYS A 54 -1.69 -8.01 -9.32
N VAL A 55 -0.64 -7.37 -8.82
CA VAL A 55 -0.61 -5.93 -8.56
C VAL A 55 0.53 -5.29 -9.35
N GLU A 56 0.17 -4.46 -10.31
CA GLU A 56 1.09 -3.78 -11.24
C GLU A 56 1.00 -2.26 -11.12
N THR A 57 -0.03 -1.75 -10.44
CA THR A 57 -0.23 -0.31 -10.24
C THR A 57 -0.55 0.04 -8.79
N THR A 58 -0.23 1.27 -8.41
CA THR A 58 -0.58 1.81 -7.08
C THR A 58 -2.09 1.80 -6.83
N TYR A 59 -2.92 1.99 -7.87
CA TYR A 59 -4.38 1.90 -7.74
C TYR A 59 -4.83 0.49 -7.33
N GLN A 60 -4.24 -0.55 -7.91
CA GLN A 60 -4.52 -1.94 -7.53
C GLN A 60 -4.03 -2.25 -6.12
N LEU A 61 -2.88 -1.68 -5.71
CA LEU A 61 -2.37 -1.84 -4.35
C LEU A 61 -3.30 -1.18 -3.30
N ILE A 62 -3.78 0.03 -3.59
CA ILE A 62 -4.80 0.73 -2.79
C ILE A 62 -6.08 -0.09 -2.75
N GLY A 63 -6.57 -0.55 -3.90
CA GLY A 63 -7.74 -1.42 -3.99
C GLY A 63 -7.59 -2.69 -3.16
N LYS A 64 -6.39 -3.30 -3.17
CA LYS A 64 -6.09 -4.44 -2.32
C LYS A 64 -6.18 -4.09 -0.83
N PHE A 65 -5.55 -2.99 -0.40
CA PHE A 65 -5.66 -2.53 0.99
C PHE A 65 -7.12 -2.33 1.39
N LEU A 66 -7.91 -1.58 0.62
CA LEU A 66 -9.32 -1.32 0.91
C LEU A 66 -10.15 -2.61 0.94
N SER A 67 -9.88 -3.56 0.03
CA SER A 67 -10.61 -4.84 -0.03
C SER A 67 -10.47 -5.71 1.24
N LEU A 68 -9.46 -5.47 2.06
CA LEU A 68 -9.23 -6.19 3.32
C LEU A 68 -10.02 -5.62 4.51
N LYS A 69 -10.70 -4.47 4.35
CA LYS A 69 -11.49 -3.87 5.42
C LYS A 69 -12.92 -4.41 5.43
N ALA A 70 -13.15 -5.48 6.18
CA ALA A 70 -14.48 -6.05 6.36
C ALA A 70 -15.30 -5.28 7.42
N ALA A 71 -16.61 -5.56 7.46
CA ALA A 71 -17.47 -5.04 8.52
C ALA A 71 -16.97 -5.48 9.90
N GLY A 72 -16.81 -4.52 10.82
CA GLY A 72 -16.32 -4.78 12.18
C GLY A 72 -14.80 -4.90 12.30
N THR A 73 -14.04 -4.85 11.20
CA THR A 73 -12.57 -4.85 11.25
C THR A 73 -12.04 -3.54 11.83
N THR A 74 -11.23 -3.65 12.90
CA THR A 74 -10.54 -2.51 13.50
C THR A 74 -9.39 -2.01 12.62
N CYS A 75 -8.91 -0.79 12.86
CA CYS A 75 -7.76 -0.24 12.12
C CYS A 75 -6.49 -1.10 12.26
N VAL A 76 -6.24 -1.63 13.47
CA VAL A 76 -5.08 -2.48 13.75
C VAL A 76 -5.16 -3.77 12.94
N GLU A 77 -6.30 -4.47 12.99
CA GLU A 77 -6.51 -5.70 12.24
C GLU A 77 -6.41 -5.47 10.72
N HIS A 78 -6.94 -4.35 10.23
CA HIS A 78 -6.86 -3.98 8.82
C HIS A 78 -5.41 -3.80 8.35
N CYS A 79 -4.61 -3.05 9.11
CA CYS A 79 -3.18 -2.86 8.83
C CYS A 79 -2.40 -4.18 8.91
N ASP A 80 -2.69 -5.03 9.90
CA ASP A 80 -2.06 -6.34 10.05
C ASP A 80 -2.40 -7.27 8.88
N MET A 81 -3.67 -7.32 8.46
CA MET A 81 -4.09 -8.12 7.31
C MET A 81 -3.33 -7.72 6.04
N PHE A 82 -3.13 -6.42 5.81
CA PHE A 82 -2.35 -5.95 4.67
C PHE A 82 -0.86 -6.28 4.80
N TYR A 83 -0.29 -6.14 6.00
CA TYR A 83 1.09 -6.53 6.28
C TYR A 83 1.33 -8.03 6.00
N TYR A 84 0.44 -8.90 6.46
CA TYR A 84 0.52 -10.33 6.22
C TYR A 84 0.29 -10.69 4.76
N TRP A 85 -0.58 -9.96 4.04
CA TRP A 85 -0.72 -10.13 2.60
C TRP A 85 0.58 -9.76 1.86
N LEU A 86 1.25 -8.65 2.21
CA LEU A 86 2.57 -8.30 1.65
C LEU A 86 3.61 -9.39 1.96
N GLN A 87 3.59 -9.93 3.18
CA GLN A 87 4.45 -11.06 3.57
C GLN A 87 4.16 -12.30 2.72
N ALA A 88 2.89 -12.65 2.48
CA ALA A 88 2.49 -13.77 1.64
C ALA A 88 2.92 -13.59 0.18
N LYS A 89 2.88 -12.35 -0.35
CA LYS A 89 3.46 -11.96 -1.65
C LYS A 89 4.99 -12.13 -1.70
N GLY A 90 5.65 -12.33 -0.56
CA GLY A 90 7.09 -12.50 -0.46
C GLY A 90 7.86 -11.19 -0.23
N VAL A 91 7.17 -10.08 0.03
CA VAL A 91 7.81 -8.79 0.36
C VAL A 91 8.44 -8.91 1.74
N ASN A 92 9.77 -9.10 1.79
CA ASN A 92 10.50 -9.36 3.03
C ASN A 92 11.04 -8.11 3.72
N ALA A 93 11.20 -7.02 2.99
CA ALA A 93 11.68 -5.73 3.49
C ALA A 93 10.74 -4.61 3.09
N GLY A 94 10.63 -3.57 3.93
CA GLY A 94 9.83 -2.38 3.62
C GLY A 94 8.33 -2.49 3.97
N ARG A 95 7.82 -3.65 4.40
CA ARG A 95 6.38 -3.85 4.69
C ARG A 95 5.77 -2.79 5.62
N ASN A 96 6.43 -2.45 6.73
CA ASN A 96 5.92 -1.41 7.64
C ASN A 96 5.78 -0.05 6.93
N ASN A 97 6.75 0.33 6.11
CA ASN A 97 6.70 1.59 5.36
C ASN A 97 5.53 1.57 4.36
N ILE A 98 5.37 0.46 3.63
CA ILE A 98 4.29 0.30 2.64
C ILE A 98 2.92 0.40 3.32
N VAL A 99 2.73 -0.27 4.46
CA VAL A 99 1.46 -0.23 5.21
C VAL A 99 1.16 1.19 5.67
N LEU A 100 2.13 1.88 6.29
CA LEU A 100 1.93 3.27 6.73
C LEU A 100 1.59 4.18 5.54
N ALA A 101 2.38 4.11 4.47
CA ALA A 101 2.19 4.97 3.30
C ALA A 101 0.83 4.77 2.63
N ILE A 102 0.37 3.53 2.48
CA ILE A 102 -0.92 3.24 1.86
C ILE A 102 -2.08 3.59 2.80
N ALA A 103 -1.97 3.28 4.10
CA ALA A 103 -3.01 3.61 5.07
C ALA A 103 -3.24 5.12 5.18
N GLU A 104 -2.17 5.90 5.38
CA GLU A 104 -2.25 7.37 5.46
C GLU A 104 -2.74 7.97 4.13
N LYS A 105 -2.31 7.42 2.98
CA LYS A 105 -2.81 7.86 1.68
C LYS A 105 -4.31 7.63 1.53
N CYS A 106 -4.81 6.47 1.96
CA CYS A 106 -6.23 6.14 1.91
C CYS A 106 -7.06 7.01 2.84
N GLU A 107 -6.52 7.38 4.01
CA GLU A 107 -7.17 8.32 4.93
C GLU A 107 -7.36 9.72 4.31
N VAL A 108 -6.46 10.10 3.39
CA VAL A 108 -6.49 11.40 2.70
C VAL A 108 -7.30 11.37 1.37
N PHE A 109 -7.64 10.20 0.82
CA PHE A 109 -8.04 10.04 -0.59
C PHE A 109 -9.54 10.39 -0.87
N LEU A 110 -10.00 10.88 -2.06
CA LEU A 110 -9.65 10.63 -3.49
C LEU A 110 -9.65 11.89 -4.41
N PRO A 111 -8.68 12.82 -4.33
CA PRO A 111 -8.48 13.83 -5.40
C PRO A 111 -7.86 13.20 -6.67
N GLY A 112 -8.31 13.60 -7.86
CA GLY A 112 -7.69 13.21 -9.15
C GLY A 112 -8.06 11.84 -9.72
N CYS A 113 -8.97 11.09 -9.09
CA CYS A 113 -9.53 9.85 -9.66
C CYS A 113 -10.44 10.12 -10.88
N TYR A 114 -10.92 11.35 -10.99
CA TYR A 114 -11.74 11.82 -12.09
C TYR A 114 -11.29 13.24 -12.46
N ASP A 115 -11.01 13.43 -13.75
CA ASP A 115 -10.79 14.74 -14.35
C ASP A 115 -11.76 14.87 -15.52
N ALA A 116 -12.81 15.67 -15.34
CA ALA A 116 -13.80 15.89 -16.40
C ALA A 116 -13.19 16.58 -17.62
N ALA A 117 -12.19 17.46 -17.41
CA ALA A 117 -11.57 18.22 -18.49
C ALA A 117 -10.73 17.32 -19.41
N ALA A 118 -10.25 16.18 -18.94
CA ALA A 118 -9.56 15.19 -19.77
C ALA A 118 -10.47 14.51 -20.81
N TYR A 119 -11.79 14.77 -20.78
CA TYR A 119 -12.77 14.27 -21.76
C TYR A 119 -13.27 15.36 -22.72
N GLU A 120 -12.79 16.60 -22.58
CA GLU A 120 -13.08 17.69 -23.50
C GLU A 120 -11.89 17.81 -24.46
N ASP A 121 -12.11 17.50 -25.74
CA ASP A 121 -11.10 17.58 -26.83
C ASP A 121 -10.55 19.00 -27.03
#